data_AF-A0A9P4V349-F1
#
_entry.id   AF-A0A9P4V349-F1
#
_cell.length_a   1.000
_cell.length_b   1.000
_cell.length_c   1.000
_cell.angle_alpha   90.00
_cell.angle_beta   90.00
_cell.angle_gamma   90.00
#
_symmetry.space_group_name_H-M   'P 1'
#
loop_
_entity.id
_entity.type
_entity.pdbx_description
1 polymer ?
#
loop_
_entity_poly.entity_id
_entity_poly.type
_entity_poly.pdbx_seq_one_letter_code
_entity_poly.pdbx_strand_id
1 'polypeptide(L)'
;MVCTIAFNLTTATRDTVLEKNLRKKSPQIQAIRQSLGFRELPSSPSWARFVSADVGDLYRGIETLARTIPFEDLEDIYRKFRNGSKSTEVLELLEAYGDRIWCRNKDRSHLFEAGTKNVFYPTDLFIDQPAHKSYIQLQLEHIVFARAEHRRKNHFGSVVNTPIRGVEIENATPSTQVNKKRLSSDSAEKSTRPVKHIKDHSPRL
;
A
#
# COMPACT_ATOMS: atom_id res chain seq x y z
N MET A 1 -13.99 3.38 19.03
CA MET A 1 -12.59 2.90 19.17
C MET A 1 -11.70 3.92 18.46
N VAL A 2 -11.15 4.88 19.21
CA VAL A 2 -10.40 6.02 18.64
C VAL A 2 -8.94 5.61 18.52
N CYS A 3 -8.52 5.19 17.33
CA CYS A 3 -7.12 4.92 17.06
C CYS A 3 -6.77 5.40 15.66
N THR A 4 -6.61 6.71 15.53
CA THR A 4 -6.15 7.31 14.27
C THR A 4 -5.16 8.39 14.60
N ILE A 5 -3.91 7.97 14.82
CA ILE A 5 -2.78 8.88 14.93
C ILE A 5 -2.43 9.31 13.51
N ALA A 6 -3.22 10.24 12.97
CA ALA A 6 -2.66 11.17 12.00
C ALA A 6 -1.61 11.99 12.75
N PHE A 7 -0.39 12.06 12.25
CA PHE A 7 0.58 13.00 12.81
C PHE A 7 0.21 14.38 12.30
N ASN A 8 0.14 15.36 13.20
CA ASN A 8 -0.24 16.70 12.81
C ASN A 8 1.02 17.44 12.38
N LEU A 9 0.87 18.44 11.51
CA LEU A 9 1.96 19.31 11.04
C LEU A 9 2.86 19.81 12.18
N THR A 10 2.27 20.15 13.33
CA THR A 10 2.94 20.74 14.48
C THR A 10 3.52 19.73 15.47
N THR A 11 3.10 18.47 15.42
CA THR A 11 3.48 17.43 16.40
C THR A 11 4.31 16.31 15.79
N ALA A 12 4.38 16.24 14.47
CA ALA A 12 5.13 15.23 13.75
C ALA A 12 6.64 15.44 13.93
N THR A 13 7.27 14.45 14.53
CA THR A 13 8.73 14.35 14.69
C THR A 13 9.15 12.92 14.39
N ARG A 14 10.43 12.67 14.12
CA ARG A 14 10.94 11.30 13.92
C ARG A 14 10.65 10.40 15.12
N ASP A 15 10.85 10.89 16.33
CA ASP A 15 10.58 10.10 17.53
C ASP A 15 9.08 9.82 17.72
N THR A 16 8.21 10.80 17.49
CA THR A 16 6.77 10.55 17.60
C THR A 16 6.28 9.59 16.52
N VAL A 17 6.79 9.69 15.29
CA VAL A 17 6.50 8.75 14.20
C VAL A 17 6.96 7.33 14.54
N LEU A 18 8.18 7.20 15.07
CA LEU A 18 8.77 5.92 15.44
C LEU A 18 7.93 5.23 16.51
N GLU A 19 7.67 5.91 17.63
CA GLU A 19 6.97 5.34 18.79
C GLU A 19 5.49 5.07 18.51
N LYS A 20 4.82 5.98 17.79
CA LYS A 20 3.37 5.90 17.60
C LYS A 20 2.94 5.14 16.34
N ASN A 21 3.85 4.82 15.41
CA ASN A 21 3.50 4.13 14.16
C ASN A 21 4.48 3.02 13.77
N LEU A 22 5.77 3.29 13.54
CA LEU A 22 6.70 2.28 13.04
C LEU A 22 6.89 1.11 14.02
N ARG A 23 7.01 1.38 15.33
CA ARG A 23 7.13 0.32 16.34
C ARG A 23 5.86 -0.49 16.57
N LYS A 24 4.74 -0.15 15.91
CA LYS A 24 3.50 -0.91 16.05
C LYS A 24 3.55 -2.20 15.23
N LYS A 25 2.80 -3.21 15.70
CA LYS A 25 2.66 -4.51 15.02
C LYS A 25 2.24 -4.39 13.55
N SER A 26 1.48 -3.35 13.18
CA SER A 26 1.11 -3.05 11.80
C SER A 26 1.16 -1.53 11.53
N PRO A 27 2.19 -1.03 10.84
CA PRO A 27 2.24 0.36 10.40
C PRO A 27 1.04 0.70 9.53
N GLN A 28 0.33 1.78 9.88
CA GLN A 28 -0.86 2.22 9.15
C GLN A 28 -0.47 3.01 7.89
N ILE A 29 0.15 2.36 6.90
CA ILE A 29 0.72 3.06 5.72
C ILE A 29 -0.34 3.86 4.96
N GLN A 30 -1.58 3.35 4.87
CA GLN A 30 -2.69 4.09 4.26
C GLN A 30 -2.97 5.42 4.98
N ALA A 31 -2.93 5.44 6.32
CA ALA A 31 -3.13 6.67 7.09
C ALA A 31 -2.03 7.71 6.81
N ILE A 32 -0.79 7.26 6.57
CA ILE A 32 0.33 8.14 6.21
C ILE A 32 0.11 8.74 4.81
N ARG A 33 -0.33 7.92 3.84
CA ARG A 33 -0.66 8.43 2.49
C ARG A 33 -1.82 9.42 2.52
N GLN A 34 -2.82 9.12 3.33
CA GLN A 34 -3.96 10.01 3.54
C GLN A 34 -3.56 11.30 4.25
N SER A 35 -2.58 11.28 5.17
CA SER A 35 -2.09 12.50 5.83
C SER A 35 -1.26 13.41 4.93
N LEU A 36 -0.80 12.89 3.79
CA LEU A 36 -0.22 13.67 2.68
C LEU A 36 -1.28 14.22 1.71
N GLY A 37 -2.55 13.87 1.93
CA GLY A 37 -3.68 14.29 1.12
C GLY A 37 -3.93 13.41 -0.10
N PHE A 38 -3.19 12.32 -0.33
CA PHE A 38 -3.32 11.56 -1.58
C PHE A 38 -4.69 10.88 -1.74
N ARG A 39 -5.38 11.17 -2.85
CA ARG A 39 -6.58 10.41 -3.24
C ARG A 39 -6.19 9.08 -3.87
N GLU A 40 -6.60 8.00 -3.21
CA GLU A 40 -6.45 6.63 -3.72
C GLU A 40 -7.69 6.24 -4.52
N LEU A 41 -7.48 5.54 -5.63
CA LEU A 41 -8.54 4.86 -6.37
C LEU A 41 -8.96 3.59 -5.61
N PRO A 42 -10.21 3.13 -5.76
CA PRO A 42 -10.61 1.81 -5.31
C PRO A 42 -9.66 0.77 -5.93
N SER A 43 -8.83 0.14 -5.11
CA SER A 43 -7.79 -0.77 -5.56
C SER A 43 -7.92 -2.13 -4.89
N SER A 44 -7.40 -3.15 -5.57
CA SER A 44 -7.21 -4.49 -5.04
C SER A 44 -6.28 -4.46 -3.81
N PRO A 45 -6.39 -5.46 -2.91
CA PRO A 45 -5.75 -5.42 -1.59
C PRO A 45 -4.22 -5.35 -1.61
N SER A 46 -3.58 -5.60 -2.75
CA SER A 46 -2.12 -5.66 -2.85
C SER A 46 -1.46 -4.29 -2.94
N TRP A 47 -1.93 -3.35 -3.78
CA TRP A 47 -1.21 -2.11 -4.08
C TRP A 47 -2.10 -0.86 -4.10
N ALA A 48 -1.57 0.25 -3.57
CA ALA A 48 -2.21 1.55 -3.66
C ALA A 48 -2.16 2.07 -5.09
N ARG A 49 -3.31 2.51 -5.60
CA ARG A 49 -3.43 3.21 -6.89
C ARG A 49 -3.90 4.62 -6.61
N PHE A 50 -3.34 5.60 -7.31
CA PHE A 50 -3.63 7.01 -7.08
C PHE A 50 -4.39 7.59 -8.26
N VAL A 51 -5.16 8.65 -7.98
CA VAL A 51 -5.87 9.42 -9.02
C VAL A 51 -4.88 10.11 -9.95
N SER A 52 -3.76 10.62 -9.42
CA SER A 52 -2.71 11.30 -10.18
C SER A 52 -1.56 10.36 -10.56
N ALA A 53 -1.09 10.48 -11.80
CA ALA A 53 0.10 9.81 -12.28
C ALA A 53 1.36 10.28 -11.53
N ASP A 54 1.49 11.58 -11.25
CA ASP A 54 2.62 12.15 -10.51
C ASP A 54 2.74 11.56 -9.10
N VAL A 55 1.61 11.39 -8.40
CA VAL A 55 1.60 10.73 -7.08
C VAL A 55 2.02 9.26 -7.23
N GLY A 56 1.57 8.59 -8.30
CA GLY A 56 2.00 7.23 -8.62
C GLY A 56 3.50 7.11 -8.87
N ASP A 57 4.10 8.05 -9.62
CA ASP A 57 5.54 8.09 -9.89
C ASP A 57 6.36 8.40 -8.63
N LEU A 58 5.95 9.39 -7.84
CA LEU A 58 6.54 9.65 -6.53
C LEU A 58 6.54 8.38 -5.67
N TYR A 59 5.41 7.68 -5.63
CA TYR A 59 5.28 6.47 -4.82
C TYR A 59 6.14 5.31 -5.35
N ARG A 60 6.32 5.17 -6.67
CA ARG A 60 7.30 4.23 -7.26
C ARG A 60 8.73 4.56 -6.83
N GLY A 61 9.08 5.84 -6.78
CA GLY A 61 10.36 6.32 -6.24
C GLY A 61 10.55 5.90 -4.77
N ILE A 62 9.53 6.11 -3.94
CA ILE A 62 9.52 5.67 -2.53
C ILE A 62 9.73 4.15 -2.40
N GLU A 63 9.03 3.33 -3.20
CA GLU A 63 9.20 1.87 -3.20
C GLU A 63 10.63 1.47 -3.59
N THR A 64 11.22 2.19 -4.55
CA THR A 64 12.61 1.98 -4.95
C THR A 64 13.58 2.29 -3.81
N LEU A 65 13.41 3.43 -3.13
CA LEU A 65 14.21 3.79 -1.95
C LEU A 65 14.04 2.78 -0.81
N ALA A 66 12.80 2.35 -0.53
CA ALA A 66 12.53 1.36 0.51
C ALA A 66 13.28 0.05 0.25
N ARG A 67 13.45 -0.35 -1.03
CA ARG A 67 14.21 -1.54 -1.41
C ARG A 67 15.70 -1.44 -1.09
N THR A 68 16.27 -0.23 -1.07
CA THR A 68 17.70 0.00 -0.76
C THR A 68 18.05 -0.16 0.72
N ILE A 69 17.05 -0.16 1.60
CA ILE A 69 17.29 -0.28 3.05
C ILE A 69 17.53 -1.77 3.38
N PRO A 70 18.62 -2.16 4.06
CA PRO A 70 18.77 -3.52 4.60
C PRO A 70 17.63 -3.84 5.57
N PHE A 71 17.06 -5.05 5.50
CA PHE A 71 15.84 -5.41 6.23
C PHE A 71 16.03 -6.52 7.27
N GLU A 72 17.25 -6.97 7.47
CA GLU A 72 17.62 -8.08 8.35
C GLU A 72 17.45 -7.69 9.83
N ASP A 73 17.94 -6.50 10.20
CA ASP A 73 17.88 -5.96 11.56
C ASP A 73 16.82 -4.85 11.69
N LEU A 74 15.79 -5.12 12.50
CA LEU A 74 14.71 -4.18 12.74
C LEU A 74 15.16 -2.92 13.49
N GLU A 75 16.09 -3.04 14.43
CA GLU A 75 16.59 -1.89 15.17
C GLU A 75 17.50 -1.02 14.29
N ASP A 76 18.20 -1.60 13.30
CA ASP A 76 18.91 -0.83 12.28
C ASP A 76 17.96 -0.01 11.42
N ILE A 77 16.82 -0.57 10.99
CA ILE A 77 15.76 0.17 10.26
C ILE A 77 15.32 1.39 11.09
N TYR A 78 15.04 1.20 12.38
CA TYR A 78 14.60 2.28 13.27
C TYR A 78 15.68 3.34 13.51
N ARG A 79 16.93 2.92 13.72
CA ARG A 79 18.09 3.82 13.87
C ARG A 79 18.29 4.66 12.62
N LYS A 80 18.21 4.05 11.43
CA LYS A 80 18.34 4.74 10.14
C LYS A 80 17.20 5.75 9.92
N PHE A 81 15.98 5.43 10.31
CA PHE A 81 14.87 6.38 10.27
C PHE A 81 15.13 7.58 11.18
N ARG A 82 15.48 7.33 12.46
CA ARG A 82 15.76 8.40 13.44
C ARG A 82 16.86 9.34 12.97
N ASN A 83 17.89 8.80 12.32
CA ASN A 83 19.03 9.58 11.83
C ASN A 83 18.79 10.25 10.47
N GLY A 84 17.61 10.09 9.85
CA GLY A 84 17.31 10.68 8.54
C GLY A 84 18.16 10.09 7.41
N SER A 85 18.49 8.80 7.46
CA SER A 85 19.39 8.14 6.49
C SER A 85 18.88 8.17 5.03
N LYS A 86 17.63 8.54 4.79
CA LYS A 86 17.02 8.69 3.46
C LYS A 86 16.51 10.11 3.18
N SER A 87 16.89 11.08 4.01
CA SER A 87 16.38 12.44 3.89
C SER A 87 16.77 13.12 2.59
N THR A 88 17.99 12.90 2.12
CA THR A 88 18.48 13.48 0.86
C THR A 88 17.73 12.90 -0.34
N GLU A 89 17.63 11.58 -0.45
CA GLU A 89 16.96 10.94 -1.58
C GLU A 89 15.45 11.23 -1.59
N VAL A 90 14.83 11.36 -0.41
CA VAL A 90 13.44 11.82 -0.32
C VAL A 90 13.30 13.29 -0.72
N LEU A 91 14.26 14.14 -0.38
CA LEU A 91 14.25 15.54 -0.82
C LEU A 91 14.38 15.64 -2.34
N GLU A 92 15.22 14.84 -2.98
CA GLU A 92 15.34 14.77 -4.44
C GLU A 92 14.01 14.35 -5.11
N LEU A 93 13.31 13.35 -4.55
CA LEU A 93 11.96 13.01 -5.01
C LEU A 93 10.98 14.18 -4.82
N LEU A 94 11.10 14.90 -3.70
CA LEU A 94 10.24 16.04 -3.42
C LEU A 94 10.50 17.22 -4.36
N GLU A 95 11.75 17.44 -4.77
CA GLU A 95 12.12 18.42 -5.80
C GLU A 95 11.60 18.00 -7.17
N ALA A 96 11.68 16.71 -7.50
CA ALA A 96 11.22 16.19 -8.78
C ALA A 96 9.69 16.25 -8.94
N TYR A 97 8.91 15.99 -7.89
CA TYR A 97 7.45 15.82 -7.98
C TYR A 97 6.63 16.83 -7.17
N GLY A 98 7.20 17.44 -6.12
CA GLY A 98 6.47 18.21 -5.12
C GLY A 98 5.69 19.38 -5.70
N ASP A 99 6.28 20.08 -6.67
CA ASP A 99 5.66 21.20 -7.37
C ASP A 99 4.47 20.80 -8.25
N ARG A 100 4.37 19.55 -8.71
CA ARG A 100 3.21 19.06 -9.47
C ARG A 100 2.09 18.59 -8.55
N ILE A 101 2.44 18.22 -7.32
CA ILE A 101 1.50 17.60 -6.38
C ILE A 101 0.91 18.63 -5.40
N TRP A 102 1.74 19.49 -4.78
CA TRP A 102 1.35 20.38 -3.68
C TRP A 102 1.56 21.88 -3.97
N CYS A 103 1.77 22.30 -5.22
CA CYS A 103 1.87 23.72 -5.55
C CYS A 103 0.49 24.39 -5.49
N ARG A 104 0.39 25.54 -4.80
CA ARG A 104 -0.87 26.29 -4.61
C ARG A 104 -1.54 26.71 -5.92
N ASN A 105 -0.75 27.00 -6.94
CA ASN A 105 -1.22 27.59 -8.20
C ASN A 105 -1.42 26.55 -9.32
N LYS A 106 -1.49 25.26 -8.98
CA LYS A 106 -1.72 24.17 -9.93
C LYS A 106 -2.97 23.39 -9.56
N ASP A 107 -3.41 22.53 -10.48
CA ASP A 107 -4.48 21.57 -10.17
C ASP A 107 -4.05 20.68 -9.00
N ARG A 108 -4.93 20.58 -8.01
CA ARG A 108 -4.77 19.76 -6.79
C ARG A 108 -5.96 18.81 -6.61
N SER A 109 -6.73 18.55 -7.67
CA SER A 109 -7.89 17.65 -7.66
C SER A 109 -7.54 16.22 -7.21
N HIS A 110 -6.27 15.82 -7.32
CA HIS A 110 -5.72 14.56 -6.81
C HIS A 110 -5.47 14.54 -5.29
N LEU A 111 -5.64 15.65 -4.59
CA LEU A 111 -5.55 15.75 -3.13
C LEU A 111 -6.94 15.82 -2.49
N PHE A 112 -7.10 15.22 -1.32
CA PHE A 112 -8.30 15.41 -0.50
C PHE A 112 -8.52 16.89 -0.19
N GLU A 113 -9.79 17.28 -0.10
CA GLU A 113 -10.14 18.58 0.48
C GLU A 113 -9.89 18.51 1.99
N ALA A 114 -9.13 19.47 2.50
CA ALA A 114 -8.77 19.52 3.91
C ALA A 114 -10.03 19.62 4.81
N GLY A 115 -10.03 18.86 5.91
CA GLY A 115 -11.03 18.99 6.98
C GLY A 115 -12.46 18.51 6.66
N THR A 116 -12.75 18.03 5.45
CA THR A 116 -14.13 17.65 5.07
C THR A 116 -14.45 16.19 5.41
N LYS A 117 -13.73 15.23 4.81
CA LYS A 117 -14.08 13.79 4.87
C LYS A 117 -12.95 12.91 5.38
N ASN A 118 -11.72 13.42 5.39
CA ASN A 118 -10.55 12.65 5.76
C ASN A 118 -9.94 13.17 7.06
N VAL A 119 -10.13 12.43 8.15
CA VAL A 119 -9.60 12.76 9.48
C VAL A 119 -8.07 12.83 9.52
N PHE A 120 -7.39 12.23 8.54
CA PHE A 120 -5.93 12.25 8.45
C PHE A 120 -5.39 13.48 7.73
N TYR A 121 -6.23 14.23 7.00
CA TYR A 121 -5.84 15.42 6.23
C TYR A 121 -6.61 16.66 6.72
N PRO A 122 -6.30 17.18 7.91
CA PRO A 122 -7.04 18.29 8.51
C PRO A 122 -6.70 19.66 7.90
N THR A 123 -5.58 19.78 7.17
CA THR A 123 -5.09 21.05 6.65
C THR A 123 -4.44 20.83 5.29
N ASP A 124 -4.61 21.81 4.39
CA ASP A 124 -3.98 21.79 3.09
C ASP A 124 -2.46 21.93 3.18
N LEU A 125 -1.75 20.99 2.55
CA LEU A 125 -0.29 21.02 2.44
C LEU A 125 0.15 21.74 1.18
N PHE A 126 1.19 22.56 1.31
CA PHE A 126 1.73 23.39 0.24
C PHE A 126 3.25 23.29 0.22
N ILE A 127 3.84 23.00 -0.94
CA ILE A 127 5.28 22.72 -1.01
C ILE A 127 6.18 23.94 -0.82
N ASP A 128 5.64 25.13 -1.10
CA ASP A 128 6.29 26.42 -0.96
C ASP A 128 6.38 26.90 0.50
N GLN A 129 5.61 26.30 1.41
CA GLN A 129 5.66 26.61 2.82
C GLN A 129 6.70 25.72 3.54
N PRO A 130 7.76 26.29 4.17
CA PRO A 130 8.84 25.50 4.75
C PRO A 130 8.41 24.46 5.79
N ALA A 131 7.42 24.81 6.64
CA ALA A 131 6.87 23.89 7.64
C ALA A 131 6.13 22.71 6.98
N HIS A 132 5.36 22.99 5.93
CA HIS A 132 4.63 21.96 5.17
C HIS A 132 5.60 21.08 4.39
N LYS A 133 6.61 21.66 3.74
CA LYS A 133 7.68 20.92 3.05
C LYS A 133 8.38 19.95 3.99
N SER A 134 8.79 20.43 5.17
CA SER A 134 9.43 19.59 6.20
C SER A 134 8.55 18.44 6.66
N TYR A 135 7.26 18.71 6.87
CA TYR A 135 6.29 17.68 7.23
C TYR A 135 6.08 16.66 6.11
N ILE A 136 5.90 17.11 4.86
CA ILE A 136 5.76 16.24 3.69
C ILE A 136 6.97 15.32 3.59
N GLN A 137 8.18 15.88 3.66
CA GLN A 137 9.43 15.12 3.64
C GLN A 137 9.45 14.04 4.73
N LEU A 138 9.13 14.40 5.98
CA LEU A 138 9.08 13.46 7.10
C LEU A 138 8.07 12.32 6.86
N GLN A 139 6.86 12.63 6.35
CA GLN A 139 5.86 11.60 6.06
C GLN A 139 6.28 10.70 4.88
N LEU A 140 6.95 11.23 3.87
CA LEU A 140 7.50 10.43 2.77
C LEU A 140 8.61 9.49 3.27
N GLU A 141 9.52 9.98 4.11
CA GLU A 141 10.51 9.14 4.81
C GLU A 141 9.81 8.06 5.64
N HIS A 142 8.75 8.42 6.38
CA HIS A 142 7.97 7.46 7.16
C HIS A 142 7.43 6.33 6.28
N ILE A 143 6.90 6.62 5.09
CA ILE A 143 6.44 5.59 4.14
C ILE A 143 7.61 4.69 3.70
N VAL A 144 8.78 5.27 3.35
CA VAL A 144 9.98 4.51 2.95
C VAL A 144 10.34 3.45 4.00
N PHE A 145 10.42 3.86 5.27
CA PHE A 145 10.81 2.95 6.35
C PHE A 145 9.69 1.97 6.75
N ALA A 146 8.42 2.39 6.70
CA ALA A 146 7.29 1.49 6.92
C ALA A 146 7.21 0.39 5.86
N ARG A 147 7.60 0.69 4.60
CA ARG A 147 7.72 -0.30 3.53
C ARG A 147 8.89 -1.26 3.74
N ALA A 148 10.04 -0.77 4.18
CA ALA A 148 11.17 -1.63 4.53
C ALA A 148 10.81 -2.63 5.64
N GLU A 149 10.13 -2.17 6.69
CA GLU A 149 9.62 -3.02 7.77
C GLU A 149 8.57 -4.03 7.26
N HIS A 150 7.65 -3.60 6.41
CA HIS A 150 6.66 -4.50 5.81
C HIS A 150 7.32 -5.62 4.98
N ARG A 151 8.36 -5.28 4.20
CA ARG A 151 9.14 -6.28 3.45
C ARG A 151 9.82 -7.27 4.40
N ARG A 152 10.40 -6.80 5.51
CA ARG A 152 10.96 -7.68 6.55
C ARG A 152 9.90 -8.66 7.06
N LYS A 153 8.73 -8.15 7.44
CA LYS A 153 7.61 -8.98 7.93
C LYS A 153 7.19 -10.04 6.93
N ASN A 154 7.12 -9.69 5.65
CA ASN A 154 6.79 -10.66 4.60
C ASN A 154 7.91 -11.69 4.40
N HIS A 155 9.18 -11.28 4.45
CA HIS A 155 10.32 -12.18 4.32
C HIS A 155 10.36 -13.21 5.46
N PHE A 156 10.37 -12.76 6.72
CA PHE A 156 10.44 -13.67 7.87
C PHE A 156 9.10 -14.34 8.19
N GLY A 157 7.97 -13.69 7.90
CA GLY A 157 6.63 -14.26 8.08
C GLY A 157 6.29 -15.35 7.05
N SER A 158 6.89 -15.29 5.85
CA SER A 158 6.74 -16.35 4.84
C SER A 158 7.57 -17.59 5.18
N VAL A 159 8.70 -17.46 5.86
CA VAL A 159 9.59 -18.60 6.18
C VAL A 159 8.95 -19.55 7.22
N VAL A 160 8.13 -19.04 8.14
CA VAL A 160 7.49 -19.85 9.19
C VAL A 160 6.29 -20.67 8.67
N ASN A 161 5.75 -20.36 7.49
CA ASN A 161 4.57 -21.02 6.92
C ASN A 161 4.86 -21.87 5.68
N THR A 162 6.10 -22.34 5.49
CA THR A 162 6.37 -23.34 4.46
C THR A 162 6.07 -24.72 5.06
N PRO A 163 4.94 -25.39 4.75
CA PRO A 163 4.83 -26.80 5.04
C PRO A 163 5.97 -27.48 4.31
N ILE A 164 6.81 -28.19 5.07
CA ILE A 164 7.84 -29.07 4.53
C ILE A 164 7.09 -30.08 3.65
N ARG A 165 7.06 -29.82 2.34
CA ARG A 165 6.53 -30.74 1.36
C ARG A 165 7.51 -31.90 1.32
N GLY A 166 6.99 -33.06 1.70
CA GLY A 166 7.77 -34.23 2.11
C GLY A 166 8.96 -34.54 1.23
N VAL A 167 10.07 -34.84 1.90
CA VAL A 167 11.05 -35.79 1.38
C VAL A 167 10.28 -37.11 1.22
N GLU A 168 9.91 -37.45 -0.01
CA GLU A 168 9.52 -38.81 -0.36
C GLU A 168 10.75 -39.69 -0.13
N ILE A 169 10.80 -40.34 1.02
CA ILE A 169 11.68 -41.49 1.23
C ILE A 169 11.05 -42.61 0.42
N GLU A 170 11.59 -42.86 -0.77
CA GLU A 170 11.36 -44.07 -1.54
C GLU A 170 11.69 -45.28 -0.65
N ASN A 171 10.65 -45.95 -0.18
CA ASN A 171 10.75 -47.36 0.18
C ASN A 171 9.78 -48.12 -0.71
N ALA A 172 10.36 -48.76 -1.72
CA ALA A 172 9.76 -49.82 -2.50
C ALA A 172 9.23 -50.91 -1.56
N THR A 173 8.03 -51.46 -1.80
CA THR A 173 7.75 -52.79 -2.41
C THR A 173 6.21 -53.05 -2.38
N PRO A 174 5.64 -54.14 -2.93
CA PRO A 174 4.84 -54.08 -4.15
C PRO A 174 3.33 -54.41 -3.99
N SER A 175 2.60 -54.01 -5.02
CA SER A 175 1.34 -54.56 -5.55
C SER A 175 0.54 -55.60 -4.76
N THR A 176 -0.74 -55.32 -4.52
CA THR A 176 -1.80 -56.32 -4.73
C THR A 176 -3.05 -55.62 -5.28
N GLN A 177 -3.41 -55.99 -6.51
CA GLN A 177 -4.68 -55.66 -7.15
C GLN A 177 -5.81 -56.45 -6.49
N VAL A 178 -6.95 -55.80 -6.21
CA VAL A 178 -8.25 -56.46 -6.35
C VAL A 178 -9.23 -55.50 -7.02
N ASN A 179 -9.59 -55.90 -8.24
CA ASN A 179 -10.66 -55.40 -9.09
C ASN A 179 -12.04 -55.55 -8.43
N LYS A 180 -12.95 -54.58 -8.60
CA LYS A 180 -14.38 -54.88 -8.84
C LYS A 180 -15.10 -53.74 -9.57
N LYS A 181 -15.41 -54.04 -10.84
CA LYS A 181 -16.32 -53.34 -11.75
C LYS A 181 -17.76 -53.29 -11.23
N ARG A 182 -18.49 -52.20 -11.57
CA ARG A 182 -19.78 -52.16 -12.33
C ARG A 182 -20.15 -50.68 -12.57
N LEU A 183 -20.23 -50.21 -13.82
CA LEU A 183 -21.44 -50.11 -14.68
C LEU A 183 -22.57 -49.32 -13.98
N SER A 184 -23.21 -48.27 -14.51
CA SER A 184 -23.42 -47.86 -15.91
C SER A 184 -24.14 -46.49 -15.99
N SER A 185 -23.90 -45.76 -17.08
CA SER A 185 -24.82 -44.92 -17.92
C SER A 185 -25.93 -44.06 -17.28
N ASP A 186 -25.97 -42.76 -17.62
CA ASP A 186 -26.86 -42.16 -18.66
C ASP A 186 -26.91 -40.62 -18.51
N SER A 187 -26.55 -39.86 -19.56
CA SER A 187 -27.45 -39.12 -20.50
C SER A 187 -28.14 -37.90 -19.83
N ALA A 188 -27.67 -36.66 -20.06
CA ALA A 188 -27.97 -35.74 -21.16
C ALA A 188 -29.37 -35.08 -21.09
N GLU A 189 -29.43 -33.74 -20.97
CA GLU A 189 -30.36 -32.75 -21.59
C GLU A 189 -30.25 -31.38 -20.85
N LYS A 190 -29.77 -30.29 -21.46
CA LYS A 190 -30.42 -29.37 -22.44
C LYS A 190 -31.57 -28.54 -21.82
N SER A 191 -31.38 -27.22 -21.58
CA SER A 191 -32.45 -26.23 -21.80
C SER A 191 -32.04 -24.75 -21.62
N THR A 192 -32.07 -24.04 -22.75
CA THR A 192 -32.57 -22.67 -23.02
C THR A 192 -32.28 -21.47 -22.11
N ARG A 193 -31.60 -20.47 -22.73
CA ARG A 193 -31.69 -19.03 -22.46
C ARG A 193 -33.11 -18.48 -22.71
N PRO A 194 -33.42 -17.28 -22.18
CA PRO A 194 -34.10 -16.29 -23.00
C PRO A 194 -33.38 -14.93 -23.05
N VAL A 195 -33.55 -14.32 -24.23
CA VAL A 195 -33.19 -12.95 -24.64
C VAL A 195 -34.43 -12.05 -24.53
N LYS A 196 -34.20 -10.73 -24.48
CA LYS A 196 -35.09 -9.55 -24.74
C LYS A 196 -35.19 -8.69 -23.47
N HIS A 197 -35.16 -7.35 -23.50
CA HIS A 197 -35.55 -6.42 -24.55
C HIS A 197 -34.86 -5.06 -24.33
N ILE A 198 -34.33 -4.45 -25.39
CA ILE A 198 -33.97 -3.02 -25.46
C ILE A 198 -35.25 -2.25 -25.79
N LYS A 199 -35.52 -1.15 -25.06
CA LYS A 199 -36.45 -0.11 -25.48
C LYS A 199 -35.74 1.24 -25.44
N ASP A 200 -35.50 1.77 -26.64
CA ASP A 200 -35.22 3.18 -26.89
C ASP A 200 -36.46 4.03 -26.62
N HIS A 201 -36.28 5.14 -25.91
CA HIS A 201 -37.17 6.29 -25.99
C HIS A 201 -36.32 7.56 -26.05
N SER A 202 -36.23 8.13 -27.25
CA SER A 202 -35.88 9.54 -27.44
C SER A 202 -37.13 10.39 -27.28
N PRO A 203 -37.10 11.52 -26.56
CA PRO A 203 -38.13 12.54 -26.64
C PRO A 203 -37.81 13.54 -27.76
N ARG A 204 -38.83 13.86 -28.57
CA ARG A 204 -38.85 15.07 -29.40
C ARG A 204 -39.41 16.21 -28.54
N LEU A 205 -38.69 17.32 -28.48
CA LEU A 205 -39.23 18.69 -28.51
C LEU A 205 -38.25 19.55 -29.30
#